data_AF-A0A101GTM3-F1
#
_entry.id   AF-A0A101GTM3-F1
#
_cell.length_a   1.000
_cell.length_b   1.000
_cell.length_c   1.000
_cell.angle_alpha   90.00
_cell.angle_beta   90.00
_cell.angle_gamma   90.00
#
_symmetry.space_group_name_H-M   'P 1'
#
loop_
_entity.id
_entity.type
_entity.pdbx_description
1 polymer ?
#
loop_
_entity_poly.entity_id
_entity_poly.type
_entity_poly.pdbx_seq_one_letter_code
_entity_poly.pdbx_strand_id
1 'polypeptide(L)'
;MASLICYYAVCVVKTRFAYDDSLDVFGVHGLGGTWGVISVGLFASKAVNPAGANGLFYGNAAQLGIQCLGALTTLVFVAAASFVILKVVGIFVKLRVSDQDEDTGLDFSLHGENGYADLAIGETVTYGFPLSAGAENVSLLKEVSD
;
A
#
# COMPACT_ATOMS: atom_id res chain seq x y z
N MET A 1 -6.95 -15.50 7.99
CA MET A 1 -7.74 -14.36 8.54
C MET A 1 -7.13 -13.03 8.15
N ALA A 2 -5.83 -12.79 8.38
CA ALA A 2 -5.16 -11.56 7.94
C ALA A 2 -5.36 -11.26 6.44
N SER A 3 -5.17 -12.25 5.55
CA SER A 3 -5.36 -12.09 4.10
C SER A 3 -6.76 -11.58 3.72
N LEU A 4 -7.82 -12.07 4.37
CA LEU A 4 -9.20 -11.63 4.12
C LEU A 4 -9.42 -10.19 4.59
N ILE A 5 -8.86 -9.83 5.74
CA ILE A 5 -8.94 -8.47 6.30
C ILE A 5 -8.18 -7.48 5.40
N CYS A 6 -6.95 -7.81 5.02
CA CYS A 6 -6.14 -6.98 4.12
C CYS A 6 -6.81 -6.82 2.76
N TYR A 7 -7.33 -7.91 2.17
CA TYR A 7 -8.06 -7.85 0.90
C TYR A 7 -9.29 -6.94 0.99
N TYR A 8 -10.10 -7.11 2.04
CA TYR A 8 -11.28 -6.26 2.23
C TYR A 8 -10.91 -4.79 2.42
N ALA A 9 -9.85 -4.52 3.18
CA ALA A 9 -9.35 -3.17 3.38
C ALA A 9 -8.95 -2.48 2.07
N VAL A 10 -8.17 -3.18 1.24
CA VAL A 10 -7.65 -2.64 -0.03
C VAL A 10 -8.74 -2.55 -1.10
N CYS A 11 -9.49 -3.62 -1.31
CA CYS A 11 -10.43 -3.67 -2.43
C CYS A 11 -11.76 -2.95 -2.14
N VAL A 12 -12.19 -2.90 -0.87
CA VAL A 12 -13.51 -2.36 -0.50
C VAL A 12 -13.40 -1.07 0.30
N VAL A 13 -12.59 -1.04 1.36
CA VAL A 13 -12.54 0.14 2.24
C VAL A 13 -11.82 1.31 1.55
N LYS A 14 -10.67 1.08 0.92
CA LYS A 14 -9.94 2.12 0.16
C LYS A 14 -10.78 2.73 -0.95
N THR A 15 -11.42 1.89 -1.77
CA THR A 15 -12.29 2.35 -2.87
C THR A 15 -13.52 3.09 -2.36
N ARG A 16 -14.10 2.67 -1.23
CA ARG A 16 -15.27 3.31 -0.62
C ARG A 16 -14.97 4.69 -0.03
N PHE A 17 -13.82 4.84 0.61
CA PHE A 17 -13.43 6.09 1.28
C PHE A 17 -12.50 6.98 0.44
N ALA A 18 -12.08 6.49 -0.73
CA ALA A 18 -11.25 7.19 -1.71
C ALA A 18 -9.99 7.86 -1.10
N TYR A 19 -9.34 7.20 -0.13
CA TYR A 19 -8.07 7.68 0.40
C TYR A 19 -6.91 7.23 -0.49
N ASP A 20 -5.96 8.14 -0.70
CA ASP A 20 -4.74 7.89 -1.48
C ASP A 20 -3.65 7.27 -0.60
N ASP A 21 -3.74 5.96 -0.43
CA ASP A 21 -2.67 5.13 0.11
C ASP A 21 -2.02 4.39 -1.05
N SER A 22 -1.03 5.04 -1.69
CA SER A 22 -0.53 4.65 -3.01
C SER A 22 -0.01 3.22 -3.08
N LEU A 23 0.52 2.69 -1.98
CA LEU A 23 1.08 1.34 -1.88
C LEU A 23 0.30 0.42 -0.93
N ASP A 24 -0.93 0.80 -0.55
CA ASP A 24 -1.81 0.02 0.34
C ASP A 24 -1.18 -0.31 1.72
N VAL A 25 -0.30 0.57 2.22
CA VAL A 25 0.46 0.35 3.45
C VAL A 25 -0.47 0.25 4.66
N PHE A 26 -1.49 1.10 4.75
CA PHE A 26 -2.45 1.07 5.84
C PHE A 26 -3.32 -0.20 5.79
N GLY A 27 -3.80 -0.58 4.61
CA GLY A 27 -4.65 -1.76 4.43
C GLY A 27 -3.92 -3.07 4.74
N VAL A 28 -2.68 -3.22 4.26
CA VAL A 28 -1.90 -4.45 4.42
C VAL A 28 -1.20 -4.49 5.78
N HIS A 29 -0.42 -3.45 6.12
CA HIS A 29 0.39 -3.46 7.34
C HIS A 29 -0.37 -2.95 8.55
N GLY A 30 -1.13 -1.86 8.41
CA GLY A 30 -1.90 -1.27 9.51
C GLY A 30 -2.97 -2.24 10.04
N LEU A 31 -3.91 -2.65 9.18
CA LEU A 31 -5.01 -3.53 9.58
C LEU A 31 -4.56 -4.99 9.75
N GLY A 32 -3.68 -5.49 8.88
CA GLY A 32 -3.11 -6.83 9.01
C GLY A 32 -2.29 -6.99 10.31
N GLY A 33 -1.47 -6.00 10.65
CA GLY A 33 -0.71 -5.96 11.90
C GLY A 33 -1.61 -5.87 13.13
N THR A 34 -2.65 -5.03 13.08
CA THR A 34 -3.65 -4.93 14.16
C THR A 34 -4.33 -6.26 14.44
N TRP A 35 -4.75 -6.97 13.39
CA TRP A 35 -5.29 -8.33 13.52
C TRP A 35 -4.26 -9.31 14.11
N GLY A 36 -2.99 -9.20 13.72
CA GLY A 36 -1.90 -9.99 14.29
C GLY A 36 -1.78 -9.81 15.81
N VAL A 37 -1.81 -8.56 16.29
CA VAL A 37 -1.76 -8.24 17.73
C VAL A 37 -2.96 -8.81 18.48
N ILE A 38 -4.17 -8.69 17.92
CA ILE A 38 -5.39 -9.29 18.48
C ILE A 38 -5.27 -10.83 18.52
N SER A 39 -4.72 -11.43 17.47
CA SER A 39 -4.52 -12.88 17.37
C SER A 39 -3.58 -13.40 18.47
N VAL A 40 -2.55 -12.65 18.85
CA VAL A 40 -1.72 -12.97 20.03
C VAL A 40 -2.57 -13.03 21.30
N GLY A 41 -3.51 -12.09 21.46
CA GLY A 41 -4.43 -12.05 22.60
C GLY A 41 -5.35 -13.27 22.70
N LEU A 42 -5.68 -13.87 21.56
CA LEU A 42 -6.51 -15.07 21.47
C LEU A 42 -5.71 -16.36 21.63
N PHE A 43 -4.61 -16.49 20.89
CA PHE A 43 -3.93 -17.77 20.64
C PHE A 43 -2.56 -17.92 21.33
N ALA A 44 -2.06 -16.93 22.07
CA ALA A 44 -0.79 -17.08 22.78
C ALA A 44 -0.84 -18.28 23.75
N SER A 45 0.26 -19.04 23.84
CA SER A 45 0.32 -20.22 24.72
C SER A 45 1.70 -20.35 25.34
N LYS A 46 1.73 -20.55 26.67
CA LYS A 46 2.95 -20.86 27.43
C LYS A 46 3.58 -22.20 27.04
N ALA A 47 2.83 -23.11 26.42
CA ALA A 47 3.38 -24.32 25.86
C ALA A 47 4.35 -24.04 24.70
N VAL A 48 4.14 -22.94 23.97
CA VAL A 48 5.01 -22.50 22.87
C VAL A 48 6.10 -21.54 23.38
N ASN A 49 5.74 -20.62 24.28
CA ASN A 49 6.69 -19.70 24.89
C ASN A 49 6.49 -19.65 26.42
N PRO A 50 7.27 -20.41 27.20
CA PRO A 50 7.14 -20.46 28.66
C PRO A 50 7.34 -19.11 29.36
N ALA A 51 8.10 -18.18 28.77
CA ALA A 51 8.32 -16.84 29.28
C ALA A 51 7.17 -15.86 28.97
N GLY A 52 6.24 -16.26 28.09
CA GLY A 52 5.09 -15.46 27.68
C GLY A 52 3.86 -15.62 28.60
N ALA A 53 2.70 -15.31 28.04
CA ALA A 53 1.41 -15.48 28.69
C ALA A 53 0.47 -16.32 27.81
N ASN A 54 -0.50 -16.98 28.44
CA ASN A 54 -1.61 -17.60 27.70
C ASN A 54 -2.53 -16.51 27.16
N GLY A 55 -3.16 -16.79 26.02
CA GLY A 55 -4.25 -16.02 25.44
C GLY A 55 -5.61 -16.47 25.97
N LEU A 56 -6.66 -15.84 25.45
CA LEU A 56 -8.04 -16.10 25.83
C LEU A 56 -8.41 -17.60 25.71
N PHE A 57 -8.03 -18.26 24.62
CA PHE A 57 -8.38 -19.67 24.39
C PHE A 57 -7.58 -20.65 25.24
N TYR A 58 -6.55 -20.17 25.96
CA TYR A 58 -5.73 -20.96 26.86
C TYR A 58 -5.91 -20.53 28.33
N GLY A 59 -7.06 -19.94 28.65
CA GLY A 59 -7.49 -19.67 30.02
C GLY A 59 -7.12 -18.28 30.58
N ASN A 60 -6.59 -17.37 29.77
CA ASN A 60 -6.23 -16.02 30.22
C ASN A 60 -6.91 -14.95 29.37
N ALA A 61 -8.13 -14.57 29.77
CA ALA A 61 -8.92 -13.55 29.08
C ALA A 61 -8.30 -12.14 29.15
N ALA A 62 -7.51 -11.85 30.19
CA ALA A 62 -6.87 -10.55 30.36
C ALA A 62 -5.88 -10.25 29.22
N GLN A 63 -5.26 -11.28 28.64
CA GLN A 63 -4.31 -11.12 27.54
C GLN A 63 -4.94 -10.46 26.32
N LEU A 64 -6.19 -10.80 25.96
CA LEU A 64 -6.88 -10.16 24.86
C LEU A 64 -7.07 -8.65 25.12
N GLY A 65 -7.46 -8.28 26.35
CA GLY A 65 -7.60 -6.88 26.75
C GLY A 65 -6.28 -6.11 26.67
N ILE A 66 -5.19 -6.71 27.15
CA ILE A 66 -3.84 -6.13 27.08
C ILE A 66 -3.42 -5.89 25.62
N GLN A 67 -3.62 -6.87 24.75
CA GLN A 67 -3.26 -6.74 23.33
C GLN A 67 -4.12 -5.68 22.61
N CYS A 68 -5.43 -5.63 22.89
CA CYS A 68 -6.32 -4.60 22.34
C CYS A 68 -5.91 -3.19 22.81
N LEU A 69 -5.60 -3.02 24.09
CA LEU A 69 -5.10 -1.75 24.62
C LEU A 69 -3.78 -1.36 23.96
N GLY A 70 -2.83 -2.30 23.85
CA GLY A 70 -1.55 -2.06 23.17
C GLY A 70 -1.73 -1.67 21.70
N ALA A 71 -2.62 -2.34 20.97
CA ALA A 71 -2.95 -2.00 19.59
C ALA A 71 -3.53 -0.58 19.49
N LEU A 72 -4.52 -0.24 20.33
CA LEU A 72 -5.15 1.08 20.35
C LEU A 72 -4.16 2.18 20.72
N THR A 73 -3.36 1.99 21.77
CA THR A 73 -2.33 2.94 22.18
C THR A 73 -1.32 3.17 21.06
N THR A 74 -0.89 2.10 20.38
CA THR A 74 0.04 2.21 19.26
C THR A 74 -0.58 2.97 18.10
N LEU A 75 -1.82 2.64 17.71
CA LEU A 75 -2.55 3.33 16.63
C LEU A 75 -2.70 4.83 16.90
N VAL A 76 -3.13 5.19 18.11
CA VAL A 76 -3.28 6.60 18.52
C VAL A 76 -1.93 7.31 18.51
N PHE A 77 -0.89 6.69 19.08
CA PHE A 77 0.44 7.26 19.14
C PHE A 77 1.03 7.50 17.74
N VAL A 78 1.02 6.49 16.85
CA VAL A 78 1.61 6.64 15.52
C VAL A 78 0.83 7.61 14.65
N ALA A 79 -0.50 7.64 14.75
CA ALA A 79 -1.32 8.60 14.02
C ALA A 79 -1.06 10.04 14.49
N ALA A 80 -1.05 10.27 15.81
CA ALA A 80 -0.80 11.59 16.39
C ALA A 80 0.63 12.07 16.13
N ALA A 81 1.63 11.22 16.40
CA ALA A 81 3.04 11.54 16.19
C ALA A 81 3.33 11.82 14.71
N SER A 82 2.86 10.97 13.79
CA SER A 82 3.07 11.18 12.35
C SER A 82 2.39 12.47 11.88
N PHE A 83 1.16 12.74 12.34
CA PHE A 83 0.46 13.99 12.01
C PHE A 83 1.24 15.22 12.49
N VAL A 84 1.74 15.21 13.73
CA VAL A 84 2.55 16.30 14.28
C VAL A 84 3.83 16.48 13.48
N ILE A 85 4.55 15.39 13.19
CA ILE A 85 5.80 15.43 12.41
C ILE A 85 5.54 16.02 11.02
N LEU A 86 4.53 15.52 10.30
CA LEU A 86 4.19 16.04 8.97
C LEU A 86 3.80 17.52 9.02
N LYS A 87 3.03 17.96 10.03
CA LYS A 87 2.68 19.37 10.19
C LYS A 87 3.89 20.25 10.48
N VAL A 88 4.81 19.79 11.34
CA VAL A 88 6.03 20.53 11.66
C VAL A 88 6.93 20.63 10.43
N VAL A 89 7.18 19.51 9.73
CA VAL A 89 7.97 19.50 8.48
C VAL A 89 7.32 20.39 7.41
N GLY A 90 6.00 20.36 7.32
CA GLY A 90 5.21 21.18 6.39
C GLY A 90 5.31 22.70 6.61
N ILE A 91 5.86 23.16 7.74
CA ILE A 91 6.16 24.58 7.98
C ILE A 91 7.45 24.98 7.25
N PHE A 92 8.41 24.05 7.11
CA PHE A 92 9.72 24.31 6.54
C PHE A 92 9.79 24.00 5.04
N VAL A 93 9.09 22.95 4.59
CA VAL A 93 9.11 22.47 3.20
C VAL A 93 7.72 22.06 2.73
N LYS A 94 7.46 22.18 1.42
CA LYS A 94 6.22 21.68 0.81
C LYS A 94 6.28 20.14 0.76
N LEU A 95 5.31 19.46 1.40
CA LEU A 95 5.30 17.99 1.50
C LEU A 95 4.94 17.27 0.20
N ARG A 96 4.17 17.92 -0.68
CA ARG A 96 3.76 17.42 -2.00
C ARG A 96 4.34 18.34 -3.07
N VAL A 97 4.76 17.78 -4.20
CA VAL A 97 5.25 18.54 -5.36
C VAL A 97 4.18 19.47 -5.95
N SER A 98 4.52 20.28 -6.95
CA SER A 98 3.49 21.03 -7.68
C SER A 98 2.70 20.10 -8.59
N ASP A 99 1.46 20.46 -8.93
CA ASP A 99 0.63 19.65 -9.83
C ASP A 99 1.32 19.49 -11.21
N GLN A 100 2.03 20.52 -11.66
CA GLN A 100 2.83 20.47 -12.89
C GLN A 100 4.00 19.47 -12.80
N ASP A 101 4.70 19.43 -11.66
CA ASP A 101 5.80 18.48 -11.44
C ASP A 101 5.28 17.04 -11.29
N GLU A 102 4.08 16.88 -10.74
CA GLU A 102 3.38 15.60 -10.62
C GLU A 102 2.96 15.08 -12.01
N ASP A 103 2.39 15.95 -12.86
CA ASP A 103 2.00 15.64 -14.24
C ASP A 103 3.20 15.31 -15.14
N THR A 104 4.32 16.01 -14.94
CA THR A 104 5.57 15.78 -15.70
C THR A 104 6.27 14.48 -15.27
N GLY A 105 6.02 14.02 -14.05
CA GLY A 105 6.69 12.88 -13.43
C GLY A 105 7.91 13.28 -12.59
N LEU A 106 8.04 12.69 -11.40
CA LEU A 106 9.08 13.02 -10.41
C LEU A 106 10.50 12.65 -10.84
N ASP A 107 10.64 11.65 -11.73
CA ASP A 107 11.93 11.27 -12.30
C ASP A 107 12.52 12.45 -13.08
N PHE A 108 11.73 13.10 -13.93
CA PHE A 108 12.18 14.24 -14.72
C PHE A 108 12.24 15.53 -13.91
N SER A 109 11.16 15.85 -13.16
CA SER A 109 11.04 17.14 -12.47
C SER A 109 11.98 17.31 -11.28
N LEU A 110 12.30 16.23 -10.55
CA LEU A 110 13.19 16.29 -9.38
C LEU A 110 14.57 15.68 -9.61
N HIS A 111 14.70 14.69 -10.51
CA HIS A 111 15.96 13.94 -10.70
C HIS A 111 16.61 14.20 -12.06
N GLY A 112 15.92 14.85 -13.00
CA GLY A 112 16.44 15.17 -14.34
C GLY A 112 16.70 13.95 -15.21
N GLU A 113 16.10 12.81 -14.88
CA GLU A 113 16.27 11.53 -15.56
C GLU A 113 14.93 10.96 -16.03
N ASN A 114 14.98 9.99 -16.93
CA ASN A 114 13.83 9.16 -17.26
C ASN A 114 14.12 7.75 -16.76
N GLY A 115 13.24 7.17 -15.94
CA GLY A 115 13.39 5.80 -15.44
C GLY A 115 13.48 4.76 -16.57
N TYR A 116 12.96 5.07 -17.76
CA TYR A 116 13.11 4.27 -18.98
C TYR A 116 13.50 5.17 -20.16
N ALA A 117 14.70 4.95 -20.71
CA ALA A 117 15.23 5.77 -21.81
C ALA A 117 14.52 5.56 -23.17
N ASP A 118 13.94 4.37 -23.39
CA ASP A 118 13.34 3.97 -24.67
C ASP A 118 11.80 4.14 -24.73
N LEU A 119 11.17 4.59 -23.64
CA LEU A 119 9.72 4.83 -23.58
C LEU A 119 9.45 6.32 -23.44
N ALA A 120 9.96 7.11 -24.38
CA ALA A 120 9.55 8.50 -24.49
C ALA A 120 8.07 8.54 -24.93
N ILE A 121 7.23 9.12 -24.08
CA ILE A 121 5.81 9.38 -24.31
C ILE A 121 5.58 9.97 -25.71
N GLY A 122 4.99 9.17 -26.60
CA GLY A 122 4.65 9.54 -27.98
C GLY A 122 5.38 8.76 -29.08
N GLU A 123 6.34 7.89 -28.74
CA GLU A 123 7.01 7.08 -29.76
C GLU A 123 6.23 5.79 -30.06
N THR A 124 5.80 5.64 -31.33
CA THR A 124 5.15 4.41 -31.79
C THR A 124 6.22 3.31 -31.81
N VAL A 125 6.14 2.36 -30.88
CA VAL A 125 7.04 1.20 -30.85
C VAL A 125 6.84 0.40 -32.15
N THR A 126 7.67 0.68 -33.15
CA THR A 126 7.75 -0.11 -34.37
C THR A 126 8.57 -1.34 -34.01
N TYR A 127 7.92 -2.46 -33.70
CA TYR A 127 8.61 -3.74 -33.54
C TYR A 127 9.22 -4.14 -34.90
N GLY A 128 10.48 -3.77 -35.11
CA GLY A 128 11.29 -4.20 -36.24
C GLY A 128 11.71 -5.65 -36.09
N PHE A 129 10.75 -6.58 -36.07
CA PHE A 129 11.05 -7.97 -36.41
C PHE A 129 11.14 -8.04 -37.94
N PRO A 130 12.29 -8.46 -38.52
CA PRO A 130 12.36 -8.70 -39.95
C PRO A 130 11.55 -9.97 -40.24
N LEU A 131 10.24 -9.82 -40.42
CA LEU A 131 9.42 -10.86 -41.03
C LEU A 131 9.84 -10.92 -42.50
N SER A 132 10.78 -11.80 -42.76
CA SER A 132 11.07 -12.29 -44.10
C SER A 132 9.76 -12.77 -44.73
N ALA A 133 9.39 -12.12 -45.83
CA ALA A 133 8.38 -12.52 -46.80
C ALA A 133 6.92 -12.65 -46.31
N GLY A 134 6.14 -11.60 -46.62
CA GLY A 134 4.77 -11.74 -47.13
C GLY A 134 3.67 -12.06 -46.12
N ALA A 135 3.05 -11.02 -45.56
CA ALA A 135 1.65 -11.08 -45.14
C ALA A 135 1.07 -9.66 -45.09
N GLU A 136 -0.18 -9.56 -45.54
CA GLU A 136 -0.93 -8.35 -45.86
C GLU A 136 -1.17 -7.42 -44.66
N ASN A 137 -1.40 -6.14 -44.95
CA ASN A 137 -1.78 -5.13 -43.97
C ASN A 137 -3.13 -5.47 -43.32
N VAL A 138 -3.12 -6.12 -42.15
CA VAL A 138 -4.32 -6.28 -41.32
C VAL A 138 -4.48 -5.04 -40.45
N SER A 139 -5.46 -4.21 -40.81
CA SER A 139 -5.85 -3.03 -40.02
C SER A 139 -6.71 -3.44 -38.82
N LEU A 140 -6.08 -3.64 -37.65
CA LEU A 140 -6.77 -3.91 -36.38
C LEU A 140 -7.15 -2.61 -35.64
N LEU A 141 -7.79 -1.66 -36.34
CA LEU A 141 -8.26 -0.40 -35.75
C LEU A 141 -9.74 -0.13 -36.04
N LYS A 142 -10.56 -1.18 -36.15
CA LYS A 142 -12.00 -1.01 -36.40
C LYS A 142 -12.97 -1.77 -35.48
N GLU A 143 -12.50 -2.37 -34.39
CA GLU A 143 -13.37 -3.12 -33.45
C GLU A 143 -13.34 -2.62 -31.99
N VAL A 144 -13.01 -1.35 -31.75
CA VAL A 144 -13.21 -0.74 -30.42
C VAL A 144 -13.93 0.60 -30.57
N SER A 145 -15.05 0.59 -31.27
CA SER A 145 -15.98 1.72 -31.35
C SER A 145 -17.38 1.21 -31.74
N ASP A 146 -17.92 0.30 -30.94
CA ASP A 146 -19.36 0.07 -30.74
C ASP A 146 -19.59 -0.51 -29.34
#